data_AF-A0A3M1B2H1-F1
#
_entry.id   AF-A0A3M1B2H1-F1
#
_cell.length_a   1.000
_cell.length_b   1.000
_cell.length_c   1.000
_cell.angle_alpha   90.00
_cell.angle_beta   90.00
_cell.angle_gamma   90.00
#
_symmetry.space_group_name_H-M   'P 1'
#
loop_
_entity.id
_entity.type
_entity.pdbx_description
1 polymer ?
#
loop_
_entity_poly.entity_id
_entity_poly.type
_entity_poly.pdbx_seq_one_letter_code
_entity_poly.pdbx_strand_id
1 'polypeptide(L)'
;MKLAQILIIVLGVCLLFGCQAGVEYSKQGVPVCPYCKEVVAPHTEFCYRCKKFFRYTSGIEVCWHCEGEGYCPSCHGSGKYLNEEKIWVDCQLCRKTGLCYECRGEGYIVHGAVPVKIDRFELERLRANEQ
;
A
#
# COMPACT_ATOMS: atom_id res chain seq x y z
N MET A 1 2.34 41.41 17.65
CA MET A 1 1.93 40.42 18.67
C MET A 1 1.03 39.27 18.15
N LYS A 2 0.88 39.04 16.82
CA LYS A 2 0.00 37.97 16.28
C LYS A 2 0.72 36.71 15.77
N LEU A 3 2.05 36.76 15.57
CA LEU A 3 2.82 35.64 15.02
C LEU A 3 3.15 34.54 16.05
N ALA A 4 3.33 34.91 17.33
CA ALA A 4 3.67 33.97 18.39
C ALA A 4 2.52 33.01 18.75
N GLN A 5 1.25 33.45 18.63
CA GLN A 5 0.09 32.62 18.96
C GLN A 5 -0.17 31.52 17.91
N ILE A 6 0.13 31.76 16.63
CA ILE A 6 -0.07 30.76 15.57
C ILE A 6 0.94 29.61 15.71
N LEU A 7 2.19 29.92 16.05
CA LEU A 7 3.25 28.90 16.21
C LEU A 7 2.94 27.93 17.37
N ILE A 8 2.35 28.42 18.46
CA ILE A 8 1.97 27.61 19.63
C ILE A 8 0.80 26.67 19.29
N ILE A 9 -0.13 27.08 18.42
CA ILE A 9 -1.25 26.22 18.01
C ILE A 9 -0.75 25.08 17.11
N VAL A 10 0.15 25.35 16.16
CA VAL A 10 0.70 24.29 15.27
C VAL A 10 1.55 23.28 16.06
N LEU A 11 2.38 23.75 17.00
CA LEU A 11 3.16 22.86 17.88
C LEU A 11 2.28 22.13 18.90
N GLY A 12 1.27 22.81 19.46
CA GLY A 12 0.33 22.23 20.42
C GLY A 12 -0.57 21.17 19.81
N VAL A 13 -0.99 21.33 18.55
CA VAL A 13 -1.81 20.32 17.85
C VAL A 13 -0.99 19.08 17.50
N CYS A 14 0.27 19.20 17.09
CA CYS A 14 1.15 18.04 16.90
C CYS A 14 1.46 17.29 18.21
N LEU A 15 1.46 17.97 19.35
CA LEU A 15 1.70 17.37 20.67
C LEU A 15 0.43 16.73 21.27
N LEU A 16 -0.75 17.26 20.96
CA LEU A 16 -2.04 16.73 21.44
C LEU A 16 -2.61 15.64 20.51
N PHE A 17 -2.38 15.77 19.21
CA PHE A 17 -2.69 14.76 18.19
C PHE A 17 -1.36 14.32 17.60
N GLY A 18 -0.66 13.42 18.30
CA GLY A 18 0.66 12.93 17.91
C GLY A 18 0.75 12.70 16.40
N CYS A 19 1.61 13.46 15.72
CA CYS A 19 1.94 13.22 14.32
C CYS A 19 2.46 11.78 14.19
N GLN A 20 1.57 10.85 13.88
CA GLN A 20 1.93 9.47 13.60
C GLN A 20 2.72 9.47 12.30
N ALA A 21 3.92 8.89 12.35
CA ALA A 21 4.72 8.74 11.15
C ALA A 21 3.99 7.80 10.17
N GLY A 22 4.04 8.11 8.88
CA GLY A 22 3.56 7.21 7.84
C GLY A 22 4.42 5.95 7.76
N VAL A 23 3.83 4.82 7.34
CA VAL A 23 4.58 3.60 7.00
C VAL A 23 5.62 3.94 5.93
N GLU A 24 6.84 3.45 6.11
CA GLU A 24 7.90 3.60 5.12
C GLU A 24 7.98 2.33 4.27
N TYR A 25 8.53 2.45 3.07
CA TYR A 25 8.72 1.33 2.18
C TYR A 25 10.22 1.15 1.89
N SER A 26 10.68 -0.10 1.88
CA SER A 26 12.03 -0.43 1.44
C SER A 26 12.20 -0.15 -0.07
N LYS A 27 13.43 -0.26 -0.59
CA LYS A 27 13.68 -0.17 -2.05
C LYS A 27 12.92 -1.24 -2.85
N GLN A 28 12.55 -2.33 -2.20
CA GLN A 28 11.77 -3.44 -2.75
C GLN A 28 10.27 -3.30 -2.47
N GLY A 29 9.82 -2.15 -1.97
CA GLY A 29 8.40 -1.89 -1.68
C GLY A 29 7.82 -2.68 -0.52
N VAL A 30 8.65 -3.23 0.36
CA VAL A 30 8.20 -3.92 1.57
C VAL A 30 7.90 -2.87 2.65
N PRO A 31 6.71 -2.89 3.28
CA PRO A 31 6.38 -1.95 4.33
C PRO A 31 7.24 -2.20 5.57
N VAL A 32 7.86 -1.14 6.08
CA VAL A 32 8.69 -1.14 7.28
C VAL A 32 8.19 -0.09 8.27
N CYS A 33 8.37 -0.38 9.56
CA CYS A 33 8.02 0.53 10.63
C CYS A 33 8.89 1.80 10.53
N PRO A 34 8.30 3.01 10.52
CA PRO A 34 9.08 4.24 10.40
C PRO A 34 10.03 4.47 11.59
N TYR A 35 9.72 3.88 12.75
CA TYR A 35 10.49 4.07 13.98
C TYR A 35 11.66 3.10 14.15
N CYS A 36 11.48 1.81 13.84
CA CYS A 36 12.49 0.79 14.10
C CYS A 36 12.96 0.04 12.84
N LYS A 37 12.44 0.39 11.67
CA LYS A 37 12.78 -0.18 10.36
C LYS A 37 12.56 -1.69 10.23
N GLU A 38 11.78 -2.28 11.13
CA GLU A 38 11.36 -3.68 11.05
C GLU A 38 10.28 -3.84 9.98
N VAL A 39 10.30 -4.95 9.25
CA VAL A 39 9.18 -5.33 8.38
C VAL A 39 7.90 -5.44 9.20
N VAL A 40 6.83 -4.82 8.71
CA VAL A 40 5.50 -4.86 9.33
C VAL A 40 4.52 -5.51 8.38
N ALA A 41 3.48 -6.15 8.92
CA ALA A 41 2.44 -6.71 8.10
C ALA A 41 1.67 -5.58 7.36
N PRO A 42 1.31 -5.78 6.08
CA PRO A 42 0.49 -4.84 5.34
C PRO A 42 -0.81 -4.52 6.09
N HIS A 43 -1.28 -3.28 5.97
CA HIS A 43 -2.49 -2.77 6.61
C HIS A 43 -2.53 -2.86 8.14
N THR A 44 -1.38 -3.02 8.79
CA THR A 44 -1.28 -2.88 10.25
C THR A 44 -0.79 -1.48 10.60
N GLU A 45 -1.44 -0.85 11.58
CA GLU A 45 -1.06 0.46 12.11
C GLU A 45 -0.24 0.34 13.41
N PHE A 46 0.33 -0.85 13.66
CA PHE A 46 1.01 -1.16 14.92
C PHE A 46 2.24 -2.03 14.69
N CYS A 47 3.39 -1.60 15.23
CA CYS A 47 4.61 -2.39 15.19
C CYS A 47 4.74 -3.25 16.46
N TYR A 48 4.67 -4.57 16.33
CA TYR A 48 4.83 -5.49 17.45
C TYR A 48 6.22 -5.47 18.10
N ARG A 49 7.24 -4.99 17.39
CA ARG A 49 8.61 -4.90 17.89
C ARG A 49 8.81 -3.67 18.78
N CYS A 50 8.54 -2.47 18.26
CA CYS A 50 8.75 -1.22 19.01
C CYS A 50 7.51 -0.72 19.77
N LYS A 51 6.37 -1.43 19.66
CA LYS A 51 5.09 -1.13 20.33
C LYS A 51 4.55 0.28 20.05
N LYS A 52 4.85 0.81 18.86
CA LYS A 52 4.37 2.12 18.41
C LYS A 52 3.30 1.99 17.34
N PHE A 53 2.32 2.88 17.42
CA PHE A 53 1.36 3.10 16.34
C PHE A 53 1.97 3.97 15.25
N PHE A 54 1.70 3.63 14.00
CA PHE A 54 2.09 4.40 12.82
C PHE A 54 0.92 4.39 11.84
N ARG A 55 0.88 5.36 10.93
CA ARG A 55 -0.22 5.47 9.98
C ARG A 55 0.09 4.65 8.75
N TYR A 56 -0.76 3.69 8.41
CA TYR A 56 -0.65 3.02 7.12
C TYR A 56 -1.17 3.96 6.04
N THR A 57 -0.29 4.78 5.48
CA THR A 57 -0.64 5.60 4.31
C THR A 57 -0.91 4.67 3.15
N SER A 58 -2.13 4.71 2.60
CA SER A 58 -2.55 4.00 1.39
C SER A 58 -1.52 4.26 0.30
N GLY A 59 -0.64 3.28 0.14
CA GLY A 59 0.61 3.43 -0.56
C GLY A 59 0.71 2.32 -1.56
N ILE A 60 1.26 2.68 -2.70
CA ILE A 60 1.71 1.77 -3.75
C ILE A 60 2.54 0.67 -3.08
N GLU A 61 2.07 -0.58 -3.13
CA GLU A 61 2.85 -1.72 -2.68
C GLU A 61 3.50 -2.41 -3.87
N VAL A 62 4.69 -2.98 -3.69
CA VAL A 62 5.26 -3.84 -4.72
C VAL A 62 4.37 -5.07 -4.86
N CYS A 63 4.05 -5.42 -6.10
CA CYS A 63 3.23 -6.57 -6.40
C CYS A 63 4.01 -7.83 -6.03
N TRP A 64 3.59 -8.50 -4.95
CA TRP A 64 4.25 -9.70 -4.45
C TRP A 64 4.25 -10.84 -5.46
N HIS A 65 3.22 -10.92 -6.31
CA HIS A 65 3.10 -12.00 -7.27
C HIS A 65 4.12 -11.93 -8.43
N CYS A 66 4.63 -10.74 -8.74
CA CYS A 66 5.70 -10.57 -9.72
C CYS A 66 6.97 -9.95 -9.13
N GLU A 67 7.04 -9.83 -7.80
CA GLU A 67 8.17 -9.24 -7.06
C GLU A 67 8.61 -7.87 -7.59
N GLY A 68 7.69 -7.10 -8.18
CA GLY A 68 7.99 -5.79 -8.76
C GLY A 68 8.30 -5.78 -10.25
N GLU A 69 8.46 -6.93 -10.90
CA GLU A 69 8.85 -6.99 -12.32
C GLU A 69 7.72 -6.59 -13.28
N GLY A 70 6.46 -6.74 -12.86
CA GLY A 70 5.29 -6.52 -13.72
C GLY A 70 4.99 -7.68 -14.68
N TYR A 71 5.88 -8.64 -14.86
CA TYR A 71 5.67 -9.80 -15.72
C TYR A 71 4.97 -10.97 -15.02
N CYS A 72 4.33 -11.82 -15.80
CA CYS A 72 3.73 -13.05 -15.30
C CYS A 72 4.82 -14.00 -14.79
N PRO A 73 4.80 -14.45 -13.52
CA PRO A 73 5.86 -15.30 -12.98
C PRO A 73 5.88 -16.70 -13.60
N SER A 74 4.78 -17.14 -14.20
CA SER A 74 4.67 -18.48 -14.82
C SER A 74 5.27 -18.55 -16.23
N CYS A 75 5.22 -17.45 -17.00
CA CYS A 75 5.74 -17.41 -18.37
C CYS A 75 6.83 -16.35 -18.59
N HIS A 76 7.24 -15.67 -17.52
CA HIS A 76 8.28 -14.63 -17.52
C HIS A 76 8.11 -13.61 -18.65
N GLY A 77 6.89 -13.10 -18.84
CA GLY A 77 6.62 -12.05 -19.83
C GLY A 77 6.25 -12.54 -21.23
N SER A 78 6.41 -13.81 -21.55
CA SER A 78 6.25 -14.30 -22.93
C SER A 78 4.81 -14.63 -23.34
N GLY A 79 3.89 -14.78 -22.37
CA GLY A 79 2.50 -15.18 -22.61
C GLY A 79 2.29 -16.66 -22.92
N LYS A 80 3.38 -17.45 -23.04
CA LYS A 80 3.37 -18.87 -23.38
C LYS A 80 4.56 -19.57 -22.73
N TYR A 81 4.49 -20.88 -22.51
CA TYR A 81 5.64 -21.62 -22.00
C TYR A 81 5.74 -22.97 -22.70
N LEU A 82 6.91 -23.60 -22.58
CA LEU A 82 7.13 -24.95 -23.09
C LEU A 82 6.60 -25.95 -22.06
N ASN A 83 5.67 -26.82 -22.44
CA ASN A 83 5.26 -27.93 -21.58
C ASN A 83 6.33 -29.04 -21.55
N GLU A 84 6.09 -30.09 -20.77
CA GLU A 84 6.99 -31.25 -20.66
C GLU A 84 7.28 -31.93 -22.02
N GLU A 85 6.33 -31.86 -22.95
CA GLU A 85 6.43 -32.40 -24.30
C GLU A 85 7.14 -31.46 -25.29
N LYS A 86 7.68 -30.35 -24.80
CA LYS A 86 8.34 -29.29 -25.59
C LYS A 86 7.43 -28.57 -26.59
N ILE A 87 6.14 -28.54 -26.31
CA ILE A 87 5.12 -27.83 -27.09
C ILE A 87 4.85 -26.46 -26.45
N TRP A 88 4.77 -25.43 -27.28
CA TRP A 88 4.35 -24.10 -26.83
C TRP A 88 2.88 -24.10 -26.48
N VAL A 89 2.57 -23.83 -25.21
CA VAL A 89 1.21 -23.71 -24.70
C VAL A 89 0.98 -22.32 -24.13
N ASP A 90 -0.25 -21.84 -24.27
CA ASP A 90 -0.65 -20.52 -23.79
C ASP A 90 -0.66 -20.47 -22.26
N CYS A 91 -0.08 -19.42 -21.71
CA CYS A 91 -0.10 -19.19 -20.27
C CYS A 91 -1.51 -18.77 -19.84
N GLN A 92 -2.22 -19.69 -19.17
CA GLN A 92 -3.58 -19.47 -18.68
C GLN A 92 -3.64 -18.40 -17.58
N LEU A 93 -2.57 -18.28 -16.79
CA LEU A 93 -2.50 -17.34 -15.67
C LEU A 93 -2.57 -15.87 -16.14
N CYS A 94 -1.82 -15.52 -17.19
CA CYS A 94 -1.83 -14.17 -17.77
C CYS A 94 -2.71 -14.02 -19.01
N ARG A 95 -3.42 -15.09 -19.43
CA ARG A 95 -4.24 -15.12 -20.65
C ARG A 95 -3.49 -14.62 -21.89
N LYS A 96 -2.27 -15.15 -22.10
CA LYS A 96 -1.38 -14.80 -23.23
C LYS A 96 -0.81 -13.38 -23.26
N THR A 97 -1.10 -12.54 -22.26
CA THR A 97 -0.60 -11.16 -22.23
C THR A 97 0.88 -11.07 -21.86
N GLY A 98 1.38 -12.05 -21.11
CA GLY A 98 2.71 -12.01 -20.50
C GLY A 98 2.80 -11.12 -19.25
N LEU A 99 1.77 -10.33 -18.95
CA LEU A 99 1.75 -9.43 -17.80
C LEU A 99 1.32 -10.16 -16.53
N CYS A 100 1.78 -9.67 -15.38
CA CYS A 100 1.30 -10.13 -14.08
C CYS A 100 -0.22 -9.89 -14.00
N TYR A 101 -0.98 -10.92 -13.61
CA TYR A 101 -2.44 -10.81 -13.59
C TYR A 101 -2.97 -9.89 -12.48
N GLU A 102 -2.15 -9.67 -11.45
CA GLU A 102 -2.54 -8.91 -10.26
C GLU A 102 -2.27 -7.41 -10.45
N CYS A 103 -1.03 -7.02 -10.72
CA CYS A 103 -0.66 -5.62 -10.99
C CYS A 103 -0.82 -5.18 -12.45
N ARG A 104 -1.22 -6.09 -13.35
CA ARG A 104 -1.46 -5.81 -14.77
C ARG A 104 -0.28 -5.18 -15.52
N GLY A 105 0.95 -5.52 -15.13
CA GLY A 105 2.16 -5.00 -15.79
C GLY A 105 2.85 -3.88 -15.02
N GLU A 106 2.21 -3.29 -14.01
CA GLU A 106 2.76 -2.11 -13.33
C GLU A 106 3.94 -2.46 -12.40
N GLY A 107 4.02 -3.70 -11.90
CA GLY A 107 4.97 -4.10 -10.87
C GLY A 107 4.57 -3.66 -9.46
N TYR A 108 3.50 -2.88 -9.34
CA TYR A 108 2.98 -2.41 -8.07
C TYR A 108 1.45 -2.43 -8.04
N ILE A 109 0.88 -2.58 -6.84
CA ILE A 109 -0.56 -2.53 -6.61
C ILE A 109 -0.85 -1.23 -5.88
N VAL A 110 -1.73 -0.42 -6.46
CA VAL A 110 -2.25 0.76 -5.78
C VAL A 110 -3.43 0.32 -4.94
N HIS A 111 -3.23 0.22 -3.63
CA HIS A 111 -4.34 0.16 -2.69
C HIS A 111 -5.01 1.52 -2.66
N GLY A 112 -5.98 1.72 -3.56
CA GLY A 112 -6.86 2.89 -3.52
C GLY A 112 -7.50 2.92 -2.14
N ALA A 113 -7.15 3.95 -1.36
CA ALA A 113 -7.64 4.27 -0.01
C ALA A 113 -8.39 3.10 0.64
N VAL A 114 -7.70 2.33 1.48
CA VAL A 114 -8.36 1.53 2.53
C VAL A 114 -9.50 2.39 3.05
N PRO A 115 -10.78 1.97 2.99
CA PRO A 115 -11.88 2.85 3.36
C PRO A 115 -11.54 3.38 4.74
N VAL A 116 -11.26 4.69 4.81
CA VAL A 116 -11.06 5.35 6.08
C VAL A 116 -12.31 5.00 6.85
N LYS A 117 -12.14 4.39 8.02
CA LYS A 117 -13.26 4.05 8.88
C LYS A 117 -13.86 5.39 9.33
N ILE A 118 -14.70 5.98 8.50
CA ILE A 118 -15.51 7.15 8.84
C ILE A 118 -16.40 6.69 9.98
N ASP A 119 -16.36 7.43 11.08
CA ASP A 119 -17.25 7.13 12.18
C ASP A 119 -18.71 7.30 11.72
N ARG A 120 -19.61 6.69 12.48
CA ARG A 120 -21.03 6.66 12.12
C ARG A 120 -21.63 8.06 11.96
N PHE A 121 -21.19 9.04 12.74
CA PHE A 121 -21.68 10.41 12.65
C PHE A 121 -21.19 11.11 11.39
N GLU A 122 -19.93 10.88 11.00
CA GLU A 122 -19.39 11.44 9.76
C GLU A 122 -20.04 10.82 8.51
N LEU A 123 -20.37 9.53 8.55
CA LEU A 123 -21.14 8.86 7.49
C LEU A 123 -22.58 9.42 7.38
N GLU A 124 -23.25 9.66 8.51
CA GLU A 124 -24.59 10.25 8.55
C GLU A 124 -24.59 11.70 8.03
N ARG A 125 -23.54 12.49 8.34
CA ARG A 125 -23.37 13.84 7.82
C ARG A 125 -23.18 13.88 6.31
N LEU A 126 -22.38 12.97 5.76
CA LEU A 126 -22.14 12.89 4.31
C LEU A 126 -23.43 12.54 3.54
N ARG A 127 -24.23 11.60 4.06
CA ARG A 127 -25.53 11.24 3.47
C ARG A 127 -26.54 12.39 3.49
N ALA A 128 -26.49 13.25 4.52
CA ALA A 128 -27.36 14.41 4.62
C ALA A 128 -27.02 15.53 3.62
N ASN A 129 -25.79 15.57 3.11
CA ASN A 129 -25.33 16.58 2.14
C ASN A 129 -25.50 16.14 0.67
N GLU A 130 -25.86 14.88 0.43
CA GLU A 130 -26.14 14.32 -0.90
C GLU A 130 -27.64 14.41 -1.28
N GLN A 131 -28.46 15.03 -0.44
CA GLN A 131 -29.87 15.36 -0.68
C GLN A 131 -30.05 16.86 -0.91
#